data_AF-A0A923IKM1-F1
#
_entry.id   AF-A0A923IKM1-F1
#
_cell.length_a   1.000
_cell.length_b   1.000
_cell.length_c   1.000
_cell.angle_alpha   90.00
_cell.angle_beta   90.00
_cell.angle_gamma   90.00
#
_symmetry.space_group_name_H-M   'P 1'
#
loop_
_entity.id
_entity.type
_entity.pdbx_description
1 polymer ?
#
loop_
_entity_poly.entity_id
_entity_poly.type
_entity_poly.pdbx_seq_one_letter_code
_entity_poly.pdbx_strand_id
1 'polypeptide(L)'
;MKVINNKHGLDMKIIRLITVFIILTAVIGTGCQESEDSYPKQYPGYQCRATEPIARSINTDCNIQFWDIMFKYTYVKLESYFYTVGAPCNESVFRIKYINSKHDHCEPDYTFTLKMNAMTRDEFFKPGSIQINKLDIYEESLCGGIGGPASNVDITLIWDEVSLVGSVYSGKGRFIINKDIPSSFPGYKYPAQEIPFEFHARDRERN
;
A
#
# COMPACT_ATOMS: atom_id res chain seq x y z
N MET A 1 -2.47 -22.21 78.32
CA MET A 1 -3.22 -21.27 77.45
C MET A 1 -2.26 -20.21 76.96
N LYS A 2 -1.94 -20.20 75.67
CA LYS A 2 -1.13 -19.16 75.00
C LYS A 2 -2.07 -18.37 74.10
N VAL A 3 -2.13 -17.05 74.29
CA VAL A 3 -2.81 -16.12 73.40
C VAL A 3 -1.75 -15.40 72.56
N ILE A 4 -2.02 -15.34 71.27
CA ILE A 4 -1.21 -14.74 70.21
C ILE A 4 -1.32 -13.21 70.31
N ASN A 5 -0.24 -12.48 70.01
CA ASN A 5 -0.37 -11.23 69.27
C ASN A 5 0.85 -11.01 68.37
N ASN A 6 0.64 -11.24 67.07
CA ASN A 6 1.43 -10.67 65.98
C ASN A 6 1.19 -9.16 65.94
N LYS A 7 2.20 -8.38 65.57
CA LYS A 7 2.06 -7.34 64.55
C LYS A 7 3.41 -6.76 64.11
N HIS A 8 3.57 -6.76 62.78
CA HIS A 8 4.28 -5.80 61.93
C HIS A 8 5.76 -5.51 62.19
N GLY A 9 6.61 -6.33 61.60
CA GLY A 9 7.87 -5.87 61.00
C GLY A 9 7.78 -6.07 59.49
N LEU A 10 7.17 -5.12 58.76
CA LEU A 10 7.19 -5.11 57.30
C LEU A 10 8.63 -4.75 56.89
N ASP A 11 9.38 -5.75 56.50
CA ASP A 11 10.80 -5.67 56.19
C ASP A 11 11.05 -4.78 54.97
N MET A 12 11.48 -3.54 55.19
CA MET A 12 11.81 -2.55 54.14
C MET A 12 12.94 -3.01 53.20
N LYS A 13 13.58 -4.16 53.46
CA LYS A 13 14.55 -4.76 52.54
C LYS A 13 13.91 -5.53 51.38
N ILE A 14 12.70 -6.07 51.55
CA ILE A 14 12.00 -6.80 50.47
C ILE A 14 11.42 -5.83 49.43
N ILE A 15 10.96 -4.65 49.86
CA ILE A 15 10.41 -3.64 48.94
C ILE A 15 11.50 -3.09 48.01
N ARG A 16 12.74 -2.90 48.51
CA ARG A 16 13.84 -2.34 47.69
C ARG A 16 14.42 -3.32 46.67
N LEU A 17 14.28 -4.63 46.85
CA LEU A 17 14.76 -5.60 45.85
C LEU A 17 13.78 -5.80 44.69
N ILE A 18 12.48 -5.61 44.92
CA ILE A 18 11.45 -5.79 43.87
C ILE A 18 11.39 -4.57 42.94
N THR A 19 11.66 -3.34 43.44
CA THR A 19 11.65 -2.14 42.59
C THR A 19 12.82 -2.09 41.61
N VAL A 20 13.97 -2.71 41.91
CA VAL A 20 15.13 -2.75 41.00
C VAL A 20 14.92 -3.78 39.87
N PHE A 21 14.20 -4.87 40.14
CA PHE A 21 13.93 -5.89 39.11
C PHE A 21 12.90 -5.44 38.06
N ILE A 22 11.93 -4.61 38.44
CA ILE A 22 10.91 -4.08 37.52
C ILE A 22 11.49 -2.99 36.60
N ILE A 23 12.54 -2.28 37.03
CA ILE A 23 13.20 -1.26 36.19
C ILE A 23 14.15 -1.91 35.16
N LEU A 24 14.65 -3.12 35.40
CA LEU A 24 15.50 -3.83 34.42
C LEU A 24 14.73 -4.54 33.29
N THR A 25 13.44 -4.85 33.48
CA THR A 25 12.62 -5.47 32.43
C THR A 25 12.09 -4.48 31.39
N ALA A 26 12.34 -3.18 31.56
CA ALA A 26 11.99 -2.16 30.56
C ALA A 26 13.01 -2.05 29.41
N VAL A 27 14.09 -2.84 29.42
CA VAL A 27 15.25 -2.65 28.49
C VAL A 27 15.38 -3.72 27.41
N ILE A 28 14.58 -4.81 27.39
CA ILE A 28 14.69 -5.81 26.32
C ILE A 28 13.30 -6.26 25.85
N GLY A 29 12.53 -5.30 25.35
CA GLY A 29 11.46 -5.56 24.40
C GLY A 29 11.99 -5.34 22.99
N THR A 30 12.84 -6.24 22.49
CA THR A 30 13.07 -6.36 21.03
C THR A 30 11.88 -7.08 20.43
N GLY A 31 10.73 -6.39 20.41
CA GLY A 31 9.66 -6.65 19.46
C GLY A 31 9.87 -5.70 18.28
N CYS A 32 9.59 -6.16 17.06
CA CYS A 32 9.61 -5.30 15.88
C CYS A 32 8.85 -4.00 16.19
N GLN A 33 9.56 -2.87 16.21
CA GLN A 33 8.89 -1.59 16.04
C GLN A 33 8.34 -1.61 14.63
N GLU A 34 7.01 -1.74 14.50
CA GLU A 34 6.34 -1.15 13.37
C GLU A 34 6.75 0.33 13.38
N SER A 35 7.56 0.72 12.40
CA SER A 35 7.67 2.14 12.09
C SER A 35 6.26 2.57 11.71
N GLU A 36 5.70 3.53 12.46
CA GLU A 36 4.61 4.32 11.93
C GLU A 36 5.13 4.95 10.64
N ASP A 37 4.73 4.38 9.52
CA ASP A 37 4.88 5.03 8.23
C ASP A 37 4.22 6.39 8.37
N SER A 38 5.03 7.44 8.34
CA SER A 38 4.55 8.81 8.32
C SER A 38 3.70 8.94 7.06
N TYR A 39 2.38 8.89 7.22
CA TYR A 39 1.43 9.09 6.11
C TYR A 39 1.83 10.38 5.39
N PRO A 40 2.27 10.31 4.12
CA PRO A 40 2.51 11.53 3.37
C PRO A 40 1.18 12.28 3.25
N LYS A 41 1.28 13.59 3.50
CA LYS A 41 0.20 14.57 3.56
C LYS A 41 -0.90 14.33 2.52
N GLN A 42 -2.15 14.53 2.95
CA GLN A 42 -3.32 14.65 2.08
C GLN A 42 -3.02 15.56 0.88
N TYR A 43 -2.95 14.97 -0.30
CA TYR A 43 -2.91 15.70 -1.56
C TYR A 43 -4.34 16.02 -2.05
N PRO A 44 -4.50 17.15 -2.77
CA PRO A 44 -5.73 17.92 -2.82
C PRO A 44 -6.78 17.23 -3.69
N GLY A 45 -8.05 17.20 -3.25
CA GLY A 45 -9.10 16.59 -4.04
C GLY A 45 -10.50 16.86 -3.53
N TYR A 46 -11.16 17.85 -4.12
CA TYR A 46 -12.60 18.05 -4.27
C TYR A 46 -13.53 16.93 -3.74
N GLN A 47 -14.30 17.30 -2.71
CA GLN A 47 -15.61 16.77 -2.26
C GLN A 47 -15.79 15.30 -1.88
N CYS A 48 -14.91 14.38 -2.25
CA CYS A 48 -15.11 12.97 -1.98
C CYS A 48 -14.35 12.49 -0.74
N ARG A 49 -15.09 11.97 0.25
CA ARG A 49 -14.48 11.39 1.46
C ARG A 49 -13.93 10.01 1.11
N ALA A 50 -12.60 9.89 1.05
CA ALA A 50 -11.95 8.60 1.02
C ALA A 50 -12.30 7.82 2.30
N THR A 51 -12.66 6.54 2.16
CA THR A 51 -12.74 5.65 3.31
C THR A 51 -11.35 5.12 3.63
N GLU A 52 -11.15 4.60 4.84
CA GLU A 52 -9.91 3.91 5.21
C GLU A 52 -9.61 2.77 4.22
N PRO A 53 -8.32 2.39 4.05
CA PRO A 53 -7.93 1.23 3.25
C PRO A 53 -8.69 -0.04 3.67
N ILE A 54 -9.37 -0.69 2.73
CA ILE A 54 -10.10 -1.95 2.97
C ILE A 54 -9.11 -3.12 3.01
N ALA A 55 -8.15 -3.12 2.08
CA ALA A 55 -7.10 -4.12 2.03
C ALA A 55 -5.84 -3.55 1.36
N ARG A 56 -4.70 -4.20 1.60
CA ARG A 56 -3.40 -3.84 1.02
C ARG A 56 -2.60 -5.08 0.60
N SER A 57 -1.69 -4.90 -0.35
CA SER A 57 -0.62 -5.88 -0.55
C SER A 57 0.49 -5.67 0.47
N ILE A 58 1.32 -6.68 0.66
CA ILE A 58 2.66 -6.46 1.22
C ILE A 58 3.56 -5.88 0.13
N ASN A 59 4.63 -5.23 0.59
CA ASN A 59 5.73 -4.82 -0.26
C ASN A 59 6.34 -6.07 -0.92
N THR A 60 6.35 -6.08 -2.25
CA THR A 60 6.77 -7.23 -3.05
C THR A 60 7.91 -6.82 -3.98
N ASP A 61 9.03 -7.55 -3.96
CA ASP A 61 10.09 -7.36 -4.94
C ASP A 61 9.63 -7.88 -6.31
N CYS A 62 9.97 -7.16 -7.37
CA CYS A 62 9.56 -7.46 -8.74
C CYS A 62 10.69 -7.17 -9.75
N ASN A 63 10.44 -7.51 -11.01
CA ASN A 63 11.26 -7.06 -12.14
C ASN A 63 10.33 -6.79 -13.32
N ILE A 64 9.65 -5.66 -13.26
CA ILE A 64 8.62 -5.28 -14.24
C ILE A 64 9.14 -4.11 -15.04
N GLN A 65 8.94 -4.16 -16.35
CA GLN A 65 9.27 -3.04 -17.22
C GLN A 65 8.05 -2.62 -18.00
N PHE A 66 7.82 -1.31 -18.03
CA PHE A 66 6.80 -0.71 -18.89
C PHE A 66 7.31 0.61 -19.45
N TRP A 67 6.67 1.04 -20.53
CA TRP A 67 6.95 2.31 -21.16
C TRP A 67 6.17 3.40 -20.46
N ASP A 68 6.85 4.47 -20.06
CA ASP A 68 6.15 5.70 -19.73
C ASP A 68 5.88 6.51 -21.00
N ILE A 69 5.81 7.83 -20.86
CA ILE A 69 5.63 8.77 -21.95
C ILE A 69 6.79 8.76 -22.97
N MET A 70 8.03 8.53 -22.52
CA MET A 70 9.26 8.70 -23.32
C MET A 70 10.25 7.53 -23.23
N PHE A 71 10.33 6.89 -22.07
CA PHE A 71 11.35 5.93 -21.70
C PHE A 71 10.73 4.63 -21.17
N LYS A 72 11.53 3.57 -21.18
CA LYS A 72 11.19 2.30 -20.54
C LYS A 72 11.98 2.18 -19.26
N TYR A 73 11.29 2.00 -18.13
CA TYR A 73 11.93 1.82 -16.83
C TYR A 73 11.81 0.39 -16.33
N THR A 74 12.66 0.03 -15.38
CA THR A 74 12.59 -1.25 -14.65
C THR A 74 12.25 -0.97 -13.21
N TYR A 75 11.18 -1.57 -12.72
CA TYR A 75 10.69 -1.43 -11.36
C TYR A 75 11.01 -2.69 -10.58
N VAL A 76 11.52 -2.48 -9.38
CA VAL A 76 12.04 -3.55 -8.52
C VAL A 76 11.14 -3.87 -7.35
N LYS A 77 10.14 -3.02 -7.08
CA LYS A 77 9.25 -3.20 -5.94
C LYS A 77 7.85 -2.69 -6.25
N LEU A 78 6.85 -3.34 -5.67
CA LEU A 78 5.44 -2.98 -5.77
C LEU A 78 4.79 -2.81 -4.41
N GLU A 79 3.87 -1.85 -4.35
CA GLU A 79 2.95 -1.64 -3.24
C GLU A 79 1.55 -1.39 -3.78
N SER A 80 0.50 -1.81 -3.07
CA SER A 80 -0.85 -1.53 -3.51
C SER A 80 -1.87 -1.48 -2.39
N TYR A 81 -2.96 -0.74 -2.63
CA TYR A 81 -4.06 -0.53 -1.70
C TYR A 81 -5.39 -0.57 -2.45
N PHE A 82 -6.39 -1.20 -1.83
CA PHE A 82 -7.78 -1.16 -2.26
C PHE A 82 -8.63 -0.44 -1.21
N TYR A 83 -9.42 0.54 -1.66
CA TYR A 83 -10.31 1.31 -0.79
C TYR A 83 -11.54 1.78 -1.56
N THR A 84 -12.54 2.29 -0.83
CA THR A 84 -13.73 2.90 -1.43
C THR A 84 -13.77 4.39 -1.17
N VAL A 85 -14.53 5.11 -1.98
CA VAL A 85 -14.78 6.53 -1.79
C VAL A 85 -16.29 6.70 -1.71
N GLY A 86 -16.77 7.28 -0.62
CA GLY A 86 -18.19 7.51 -0.40
C GLY A 86 -18.76 8.63 -1.29
N ALA A 87 -19.97 9.07 -0.96
CA ALA A 87 -20.62 10.16 -1.67
C ALA A 87 -19.76 11.44 -1.67
N PRO A 88 -19.77 12.23 -2.77
CA PRO A 88 -20.58 12.05 -3.99
C PRO A 88 -19.95 11.10 -5.03
N CYS A 89 -18.73 10.62 -4.83
CA CYS A 89 -18.03 9.81 -5.82
C CYS A 89 -18.63 8.41 -5.96
N ASN A 90 -18.84 7.70 -4.85
CA ASN A 90 -19.33 6.31 -4.83
C ASN A 90 -18.52 5.40 -5.79
N GLU A 91 -17.22 5.31 -5.55
CA GLU A 91 -16.26 4.57 -6.39
C GLU A 91 -15.45 3.57 -5.55
N SER A 92 -15.01 2.49 -6.20
CA SER A 92 -13.94 1.64 -5.67
C SER A 92 -12.61 2.03 -6.31
N VAL A 93 -11.53 1.99 -5.55
CA VAL A 93 -10.22 2.46 -5.98
C VAL A 93 -9.16 1.41 -5.69
N PHE A 94 -8.44 1.01 -6.73
CA PHE A 94 -7.23 0.20 -6.63
C PHE A 94 -6.04 1.06 -7.01
N ARG A 95 -5.15 1.29 -6.04
CA ARG A 95 -3.90 2.03 -6.22
C ARG A 95 -2.75 1.05 -6.25
N ILE A 96 -1.89 1.14 -7.25
CA ILE A 96 -0.66 0.37 -7.36
C ILE A 96 0.51 1.31 -7.60
N LYS A 97 1.56 1.20 -6.77
CA LYS A 97 2.81 1.94 -6.89
C LYS A 97 3.92 1.00 -7.33
N TYR A 98 4.58 1.36 -8.43
CA TYR A 98 5.78 0.74 -8.98
C TYR A 98 6.98 1.57 -8.56
N ILE A 99 7.90 0.96 -7.81
CA ILE A 99 9.05 1.62 -7.22
C ILE A 99 10.32 1.23 -7.99
N ASN A 100 11.07 2.24 -8.40
CA ASN A 100 12.32 2.06 -9.14
C ASN A 100 13.48 1.80 -8.17
N SER A 101 14.48 1.01 -8.57
CA SER A 101 15.70 0.77 -7.75
C SER A 101 16.75 1.84 -7.94
N LYS A 102 16.73 2.50 -9.09
CA LYS A 102 17.73 3.49 -9.49
C LYS A 102 17.07 4.85 -9.38
N HIS A 103 17.44 5.63 -8.38
CA HIS A 103 17.05 7.04 -8.28
C HIS A 103 18.24 7.97 -8.62
N ASP A 104 19.32 7.42 -9.16
CA ASP A 104 20.58 8.13 -9.34
C ASP A 104 20.49 9.24 -10.41
N HIS A 105 19.49 9.20 -11.29
CA HIS A 105 19.30 10.13 -12.40
C HIS A 105 17.85 10.60 -12.57
N CYS A 106 17.17 10.93 -11.47
CA CYS A 106 15.78 11.38 -11.46
C CYS A 106 14.77 10.34 -11.99
N GLU A 107 15.10 9.05 -12.04
CA GLU A 107 14.14 8.07 -12.51
C GLU A 107 12.94 7.97 -11.55
N PRO A 108 11.71 7.94 -12.09
CA PRO A 108 10.52 8.06 -11.27
C PRO A 108 10.00 6.72 -10.75
N ASP A 109 9.39 6.77 -9.58
CA ASP A 109 8.34 5.85 -9.18
C ASP A 109 7.03 6.23 -9.87
N TYR A 110 6.17 5.25 -10.11
CA TYR A 110 4.87 5.46 -10.74
C TYR A 110 3.74 4.93 -9.86
N THR A 111 2.75 5.76 -9.61
CA THR A 111 1.49 5.35 -8.99
C THR A 111 0.37 5.43 -10.01
N PHE A 112 -0.30 4.30 -10.23
CA PHE A 112 -1.55 4.24 -10.99
C PHE A 112 -2.71 4.10 -10.00
N THR A 113 -3.64 5.04 -10.04
CA THR A 113 -4.88 4.99 -9.24
C THR A 113 -6.04 4.64 -10.17
N LEU A 114 -6.41 3.36 -10.19
CA LEU A 114 -7.49 2.82 -11.01
C LEU A 114 -8.82 2.99 -10.27
N LYS A 115 -9.75 3.79 -10.81
CA LYS A 115 -11.06 4.03 -10.22
C LYS A 115 -12.15 3.32 -11.02
N MET A 116 -12.99 2.58 -10.34
CA MET A 116 -14.07 1.76 -10.91
C MET A 116 -15.39 2.04 -10.20
N ASN A 117 -16.48 1.49 -10.76
CA ASN A 117 -17.78 1.54 -10.09
C ASN A 117 -17.66 0.97 -8.68
N ALA A 118 -18.43 1.52 -7.74
CA ALA A 118 -18.53 0.94 -6.40
C ALA A 118 -18.83 -0.56 -6.51
N MET A 119 -17.99 -1.35 -5.87
CA MET A 119 -18.09 -2.80 -5.78
C MET A 119 -17.70 -3.24 -4.39
N THR A 120 -18.26 -4.37 -3.99
CA THR A 120 -17.96 -5.00 -2.71
C THR A 120 -16.53 -5.55 -2.71
N ARG A 121 -16.01 -5.75 -1.50
CA ARG A 121 -14.69 -6.38 -1.30
C ARG A 121 -14.59 -7.74 -1.99
N ASP A 122 -15.63 -8.56 -1.87
CA ASP A 122 -15.62 -9.93 -2.39
C ASP A 122 -15.76 -9.96 -3.92
N GLU A 123 -16.38 -8.94 -4.53
CA GLU A 123 -16.41 -8.76 -5.99
C GLU A 123 -15.04 -8.34 -6.54
N PHE A 124 -14.32 -7.46 -5.84
CA PHE A 124 -13.00 -7.02 -6.28
C PHE A 124 -11.94 -8.14 -6.19
N PHE A 125 -11.93 -8.90 -5.09
CA PHE A 125 -10.96 -9.97 -4.84
C PHE A 125 -11.40 -11.32 -5.42
N LYS A 126 -11.84 -11.31 -6.67
CA LYS A 126 -12.20 -12.51 -7.45
C LYS A 126 -11.46 -12.49 -8.79
N PRO A 127 -10.94 -13.65 -9.27
CA PRO A 127 -10.37 -13.72 -10.61
C PRO A 127 -11.36 -13.26 -11.68
N GLY A 128 -10.87 -12.48 -12.65
CA GLY A 128 -11.69 -11.91 -13.71
C GLY A 128 -11.23 -10.53 -14.16
N SER A 129 -12.02 -9.94 -15.06
CA SER A 129 -11.77 -8.62 -15.65
C SER A 129 -12.65 -7.56 -15.03
N ILE A 130 -12.08 -6.38 -14.76
CA ILE A 130 -12.75 -5.20 -14.24
C ILE A 130 -12.44 -4.02 -15.15
N GLN A 131 -13.49 -3.37 -15.66
CA GLN A 131 -13.31 -2.15 -16.44
C GLN A 131 -13.00 -0.98 -15.51
N ILE A 132 -11.98 -0.20 -15.88
CA ILE A 132 -11.58 1.00 -15.15
C ILE A 132 -12.22 2.22 -15.80
N ASN A 133 -12.91 3.01 -14.98
CA ASN A 133 -13.66 4.18 -15.44
C ASN A 133 -12.78 5.43 -15.55
N LYS A 134 -11.85 5.57 -14.59
CA LYS A 134 -10.94 6.72 -14.49
C LYS A 134 -9.58 6.26 -14.01
N LEU A 135 -8.57 7.01 -14.40
CA LEU A 135 -7.19 6.80 -14.01
C LEU A 135 -6.61 8.11 -13.51
N ASP A 136 -5.89 8.06 -12.40
CA ASP A 136 -4.87 9.07 -12.11
C ASP A 136 -3.49 8.42 -12.24
N ILE A 137 -2.56 9.13 -12.86
CA ILE A 137 -1.15 8.74 -12.93
C ILE A 137 -0.36 9.78 -12.13
N TYR A 138 0.47 9.30 -11.21
CA TYR A 138 1.38 10.14 -10.45
C TYR A 138 2.81 9.61 -10.61
N GLU A 139 3.70 10.49 -11.03
CA GLU A 139 5.12 10.29 -11.18
C GLU A 139 5.82 10.96 -9.99
N GLU A 140 6.62 10.19 -9.25
CA GLU A 140 7.39 10.70 -8.12
C GLU A 140 8.88 10.47 -8.39
N SER A 141 9.65 11.55 -8.53
CA SER A 141 11.11 11.47 -8.71
C SER A 141 11.83 12.39 -7.71
N LEU A 142 13.15 12.19 -7.53
CA LEU A 142 14.00 13.09 -6.74
C LEU A 142 13.99 14.54 -7.24
N CYS A 143 13.67 14.74 -8.52
CA CYS A 143 13.75 16.03 -9.20
C CYS A 143 12.39 16.74 -9.27
N GLY A 144 11.39 16.19 -8.58
CA GLY A 144 10.02 16.68 -8.55
C GLY A 144 9.03 15.62 -9.02
N GLY A 145 7.82 15.69 -8.50
CA GLY A 145 6.72 14.83 -8.93
C GLY A 145 5.70 15.60 -9.76
N ILE A 146 5.10 14.92 -10.73
CA ILE A 146 3.97 15.42 -11.50
C ILE A 146 2.87 14.37 -11.49
N GLY A 147 1.63 14.80 -11.52
CA GLY A 147 0.54 13.84 -11.65
C GLY A 147 -0.82 14.48 -11.65
N GLY A 148 -1.80 13.67 -12.01
CA GLY A 148 -3.17 14.12 -12.13
C GLY A 148 -4.05 13.12 -12.86
N PRO A 149 -5.33 13.49 -13.05
CA PRO A 149 -6.28 12.68 -13.77
C PRO A 149 -5.88 12.55 -15.24
N ALA A 150 -5.98 11.34 -15.77
CA ALA A 150 -5.90 11.08 -17.20
C ALA A 150 -7.29 11.11 -17.83
N SER A 151 -7.36 11.57 -19.09
CA SER A 151 -8.60 11.63 -19.86
C SER A 151 -8.58 10.61 -21.00
N ASN A 152 -9.76 10.31 -21.55
CA ASN A 152 -9.91 9.37 -22.67
C ASN A 152 -9.30 7.99 -22.38
N VAL A 153 -9.46 7.49 -21.16
CA VAL A 153 -8.89 6.19 -20.77
C VAL A 153 -9.73 5.03 -21.28
N ASP A 154 -9.06 3.94 -21.64
CA ASP A 154 -9.66 2.65 -21.93
C ASP A 154 -8.75 1.59 -21.30
N ILE A 155 -9.11 1.18 -20.08
CA ILE A 155 -8.27 0.32 -19.25
C ILE A 155 -9.07 -0.84 -18.69
N THR A 156 -8.50 -2.03 -18.78
CA THR A 156 -9.04 -3.24 -18.17
C THR A 156 -8.05 -3.77 -17.14
N LEU A 157 -8.49 -3.92 -15.90
CA LEU A 157 -7.76 -4.64 -14.85
C LEU A 157 -8.15 -6.12 -14.91
N ILE A 158 -7.18 -7.02 -14.82
CA ILE A 158 -7.39 -8.47 -14.81
C ILE A 158 -6.69 -9.04 -13.59
N TRP A 159 -7.46 -9.73 -12.74
CA TRP A 159 -6.94 -10.64 -11.73
C TRP A 159 -6.86 -12.04 -12.32
N ASP A 160 -5.66 -12.56 -12.51
CA ASP A 160 -5.46 -13.95 -12.95
C ASP A 160 -5.64 -14.89 -11.75
N GLU A 161 -5.01 -14.53 -10.62
CA GLU A 161 -5.11 -15.23 -9.34
C GLU A 161 -5.18 -14.19 -8.23
N VAL A 162 -6.06 -14.39 -7.24
CA VAL A 162 -6.16 -13.49 -6.09
C VAL A 162 -6.65 -14.24 -4.85
N SER A 163 -6.06 -13.91 -3.72
CA SER A 163 -6.40 -14.44 -2.40
C SER A 163 -6.39 -13.31 -1.40
N LEU A 164 -7.41 -13.26 -0.54
CA LEU A 164 -7.55 -12.28 0.53
C LEU A 164 -7.57 -13.00 1.88
N VAL A 165 -6.63 -12.67 2.76
CA VAL A 165 -6.57 -13.17 4.14
C VAL A 165 -6.66 -11.96 5.08
N GLY A 166 -7.82 -11.79 5.72
CA GLY A 166 -8.11 -10.59 6.49
C GLY A 166 -8.15 -9.35 5.59
N SER A 167 -7.22 -8.41 5.81
CA SER A 167 -7.05 -7.20 5.00
C SER A 167 -5.76 -7.22 4.16
N VAL A 168 -5.14 -8.38 4.00
CA VAL A 168 -3.93 -8.54 3.18
C VAL A 168 -4.25 -9.45 2.00
N TYR A 169 -3.98 -8.98 0.79
CA TYR A 169 -4.13 -9.78 -0.42
C TYR A 169 -2.80 -10.14 -1.07
N SER A 170 -2.83 -11.28 -1.76
CA SER A 170 -1.77 -11.78 -2.64
C SER A 170 -2.39 -12.24 -3.95
N GLY A 171 -1.60 -12.33 -5.00
CA GLY A 171 -2.10 -12.71 -6.32
C GLY A 171 -1.31 -12.07 -7.44
N LYS A 172 -1.70 -12.35 -8.67
CA LYS A 172 -1.07 -11.77 -9.85
C LYS A 172 -2.10 -11.43 -10.90
N GLY A 173 -1.73 -10.51 -11.77
CA GLY A 173 -2.61 -10.00 -12.81
C GLY A 173 -1.91 -8.95 -13.65
N ARG A 174 -2.72 -8.17 -14.35
CA ARG A 174 -2.25 -7.03 -15.13
C ARG A 174 -3.35 -6.01 -15.31
N PHE A 175 -2.98 -4.77 -15.63
CA PHE A 175 -3.91 -3.86 -16.26
C PHE A 175 -3.43 -3.53 -17.68
N ILE A 176 -4.38 -3.43 -18.59
CA ILE A 176 -4.14 -3.20 -20.01
C ILE A 176 -4.60 -1.78 -20.33
N ILE A 177 -3.70 -0.96 -20.85
CA ILE A 177 -4.02 0.31 -21.50
C ILE A 177 -4.33 -0.03 -22.95
N ASN A 178 -5.61 -0.09 -23.31
CA ASN A 178 -6.06 -0.60 -24.62
C ASN A 178 -5.78 0.38 -25.78
N LYS A 179 -5.57 1.67 -25.46
CA LYS A 179 -5.26 2.72 -26.43
C LYS A 179 -4.36 3.77 -25.78
N ASP A 180 -3.62 4.49 -26.61
CA ASP A 180 -2.76 5.56 -26.12
C ASP A 180 -3.53 6.62 -25.31
N ILE A 181 -2.98 7.01 -24.16
CA ILE A 181 -3.56 8.02 -23.29
C ILE A 181 -2.77 9.33 -23.49
N PRO A 182 -3.42 10.41 -23.92
CA PRO A 182 -2.76 11.71 -24.05
C PRO A 182 -2.18 12.17 -22.71
N SER A 183 -0.96 12.72 -22.73
CA SER A 183 -0.39 13.38 -21.55
C SER A 183 -0.60 14.89 -21.60
N SER A 184 -0.26 15.57 -20.51
CA SER A 184 -0.24 17.04 -20.45
C SER A 184 0.87 17.66 -21.30
N PHE A 185 1.86 16.86 -21.74
CA PHE A 185 2.93 17.30 -22.62
C PHE A 185 2.51 17.11 -24.08
N PRO A 186 2.37 18.19 -24.87
CA PRO A 186 1.91 18.10 -26.26
C PRO A 186 2.77 17.16 -27.10
N GLY A 187 2.13 16.28 -27.87
CA GLY A 187 2.82 15.31 -28.74
C GLY A 187 3.26 14.03 -28.04
N TYR A 188 3.09 13.95 -26.73
CA TYR A 188 3.47 12.81 -25.93
C TYR A 188 2.25 12.04 -25.39
N LYS A 189 2.42 10.73 -25.18
CA LYS A 189 1.33 9.82 -24.78
C LYS A 189 1.86 8.66 -23.94
N TYR A 190 1.05 8.20 -22.99
CA TYR A 190 1.27 6.88 -22.42
C TYR A 190 0.82 5.84 -23.46
N PRO A 191 1.70 4.93 -23.88
CA PRO A 191 1.37 4.02 -24.97
C PRO A 191 0.40 2.94 -24.52
N ALA A 192 -0.37 2.43 -25.49
CA ALA A 192 -1.11 1.18 -25.32
C ALA A 192 -0.15 0.04 -24.95
N GLN A 193 -0.40 -0.61 -23.82
CA GLN A 193 0.47 -1.65 -23.28
C GLN A 193 -0.22 -2.45 -22.17
N GLU A 194 0.35 -3.61 -21.87
CA GLU A 194 -0.01 -4.42 -20.71
C GLU A 194 1.04 -4.22 -19.61
N ILE A 195 0.58 -3.92 -18.39
CA ILE A 195 1.44 -3.72 -17.23
C ILE A 195 1.11 -4.80 -16.19
N PRO A 196 2.00 -5.79 -16.00
CA PRO A 196 1.77 -6.89 -15.06
C PRO A 196 2.02 -6.45 -13.61
N PHE A 197 1.42 -7.17 -12.67
CA PHE A 197 1.73 -7.09 -11.24
C PHE A 197 1.64 -8.46 -10.58
N GLU A 198 2.44 -8.65 -9.53
CA GLU A 198 2.39 -9.83 -8.67
C GLU A 198 2.63 -9.39 -7.23
N PHE A 199 1.80 -9.91 -6.32
CA PHE A 199 1.83 -9.64 -4.89
C PHE A 199 1.98 -10.97 -4.17
N HIS A 200 3.02 -11.08 -3.34
CA HIS A 200 3.26 -12.30 -2.60
C HIS A 200 2.33 -12.42 -1.40
N ALA A 201 2.02 -13.66 -1.02
CA ALA A 201 1.48 -13.90 0.31
C ALA A 201 2.53 -13.48 1.34
N ARG A 202 2.09 -13.02 2.52
CA ARG A 202 2.99 -12.83 3.67
C ARG A 202 3.85 -14.07 3.77
N ASP A 203 5.17 -13.94 3.67
CA ASP A 203 6.08 -15.04 4.00
C ASP A 203 5.64 -15.53 5.37
N ARG A 204 5.05 -16.73 5.42
CA ARG A 204 5.11 -17.50 6.66
C ARG A 204 6.60 -17.70 6.83
N GLU A 205 7.16 -16.99 7.80
CA GLU A 205 8.56 -17.08 8.20
C GLU A 205 9.05 -18.51 7.93
N ARG A 206 10.11 -18.63 7.11
CA ARG A 206 10.86 -19.88 7.02
C ARG A 206 11.19 -20.26 8.47
N ASN A 207 10.52 -21.30 8.98
CA ASN A 207 10.82 -21.94 10.26
C ASN A 207 12.32 -22.18 10.41
#